data_AF-A0A0L8GJN3-F1
#
_entry.id   AF-A0A0L8GJN3-F1
#
_cell.length_a   1.000
_cell.length_b   1.000
_cell.length_c   1.000
_cell.angle_alpha   90.00
_cell.angle_beta   90.00
_cell.angle_gamma   90.00
#
_symmetry.space_group_name_H-M   'P 1'
#
loop_
_entity.id
_entity.type
_entity.pdbx_description
1 polymer ?
#
loop_
_entity_poly.entity_id
_entity_poly.type
_entity_poly.pdbx_seq_one_letter_code
_entity_poly.pdbx_strand_id
1 'polypeptide(L)'
;HQLDLVITRRSFLNSIQLTRSYHSADCDTDHSLISSRVGILPKKVHHSKKRGLPYINTARISDPTLQKCFAFSIKAVLSSCPSSSAESRWNYIQEAL
;
A
#
# COMPACT_ATOMS: atom_id res chain seq x y z
N HIS A 1 -40.09 9.58 -24.13
CA HIS A 1 -39.44 8.28 -24.27
C HIS A 1 -37.99 8.43 -23.79
N GLN A 2 -37.53 7.66 -22.80
CA GLN A 2 -36.14 7.76 -22.31
C GLN A 2 -35.30 6.71 -23.01
N LEU A 3 -34.34 7.14 -23.84
CA LEU A 3 -33.49 6.27 -24.66
C LEU A 3 -32.12 6.04 -24.03
N ASP A 4 -31.59 7.04 -23.33
CA ASP A 4 -30.24 7.00 -22.77
C ASP A 4 -30.25 6.44 -21.33
N LEU A 5 -29.33 5.52 -21.07
CA LEU A 5 -29.26 4.76 -19.81
C LEU A 5 -27.79 4.53 -19.41
N VAL A 6 -27.52 4.62 -18.11
CA VAL A 6 -26.25 4.16 -17.51
C VAL A 6 -26.51 2.87 -16.76
N ILE A 7 -25.97 1.76 -17.26
CA ILE A 7 -26.21 0.42 -16.71
C ILE A 7 -25.03 0.03 -15.81
N THR A 8 -25.34 -0.45 -14.60
CA THR A 8 -24.33 -0.94 -13.64
C THR A 8 -24.76 -2.30 -13.08
N ARG A 9 -23.80 -3.18 -12.79
CA ARG A 9 -24.10 -4.47 -12.14
C ARG A 9 -24.64 -4.25 -10.73
N ARG A 10 -25.60 -5.08 -10.31
CA ARG A 10 -26.24 -4.99 -8.98
C ARG A 10 -25.23 -4.95 -7.82
N SER A 11 -24.14 -5.71 -7.92
CA SER A 11 -23.05 -5.75 -6.92
C SER A 11 -22.35 -4.41 -6.69
N PHE A 12 -22.45 -3.46 -7.63
CA PHE A 12 -21.77 -2.17 -7.60
C PHE A 12 -22.72 -0.98 -7.48
N LEU A 13 -24.02 -1.19 -7.24
CA LEU A 13 -24.97 -0.08 -7.07
C LEU A 13 -24.55 0.87 -5.95
N ASN A 14 -24.00 0.35 -4.85
CA ASN A 14 -23.53 1.14 -3.72
C ASN A 14 -22.33 2.05 -4.05
N SER A 15 -21.68 1.86 -5.21
CA SER A 15 -20.60 2.72 -5.68
C SER A 15 -21.08 3.92 -6.48
N ILE A 16 -22.35 3.94 -6.91
CA ILE A 16 -22.95 5.06 -7.64
C ILE A 16 -23.31 6.13 -6.62
N GLN A 17 -22.70 7.31 -6.76
CA GLN A 17 -22.91 8.44 -5.86
C GLN A 17 -24.02 9.37 -6.36
N LEU A 18 -24.11 9.57 -7.68
CA LEU A 18 -25.08 10.46 -8.29
C LEU A 18 -25.33 10.03 -9.73
N THR A 19 -26.58 10.01 -10.17
CA THR A 19 -26.95 9.89 -11.58
C THR A 19 -27.93 11.01 -11.91
N ARG A 20 -27.66 11.78 -12.96
CA ARG A 20 -28.49 12.94 -13.34
C ARG A 20 -28.53 13.10 -14.87
N SER A 21 -29.68 13.51 -15.37
CA SER A 21 -29.86 14.06 -16.72
C SER A 21 -29.72 15.58 -16.70
N TYR A 22 -29.03 16.12 -17.69
CA TYR A 22 -28.80 17.54 -17.90
C TYR A 22 -29.51 17.95 -19.20
N HIS A 23 -30.73 18.48 -19.04
CA HIS A 23 -31.64 18.81 -20.14
C HIS A 23 -31.26 20.09 -20.90
N SER A 24 -30.29 20.84 -20.39
CA SER A 24 -29.77 22.09 -20.99
C SER A 24 -28.26 22.02 -21.19
N ALA A 25 -27.71 20.80 -21.24
CA ALA A 25 -26.33 20.64 -21.67
C ALA A 25 -26.24 21.02 -23.15
N ASP A 26 -25.20 21.76 -23.51
CA ASP A 26 -24.87 22.08 -24.89
C ASP A 26 -24.33 20.80 -25.56
N CYS A 27 -25.27 19.98 -26.00
CA CYS A 27 -25.05 18.77 -26.77
C CYS A 27 -25.74 19.09 -28.10
N ASP A 28 -25.00 19.15 -29.20
CA ASP A 28 -25.51 19.43 -30.56
C ASP A 28 -26.44 18.31 -31.10
N THR A 29 -27.35 17.83 -30.26
CA THR A 29 -28.28 16.74 -30.48
C THR A 29 -29.61 17.07 -29.81
N ASP A 30 -30.66 16.35 -30.16
CA ASP A 30 -31.98 16.41 -29.51
C ASP A 30 -32.01 15.64 -28.16
N HIS A 31 -30.86 15.20 -27.66
CA HIS A 31 -30.73 14.37 -26.47
C HIS A 31 -30.11 15.14 -25.29
N SER A 32 -30.57 14.82 -24.09
CA SER A 32 -30.01 15.35 -22.84
C SER A 32 -28.76 14.56 -22.42
N LEU A 33 -27.74 15.23 -21.92
CA LEU A 33 -26.58 14.57 -21.34
C LEU A 33 -26.98 13.80 -20.08
N ILE A 34 -26.71 12.50 -20.01
CA ILE A 34 -26.86 11.72 -18.78
C ILE A 34 -25.47 11.41 -18.22
N SER A 35 -25.26 11.73 -16.95
CA SER A 35 -23.98 11.49 -16.26
C SER A 35 -24.20 10.76 -14.96
N SER A 36 -23.31 9.81 -14.66
CA SER A 36 -23.25 9.10 -13.39
C SER A 36 -21.86 9.25 -12.75
N ARG A 37 -21.82 9.67 -11.50
CA ARG A 37 -20.62 9.75 -10.68
C ARG A 37 -20.48 8.46 -9.89
N VAL A 38 -19.37 7.76 -10.08
CA VAL A 38 -19.08 6.46 -9.45
C VAL A 38 -17.83 6.57 -8.59
N GLY A 39 -17.93 6.17 -7.33
CA GLY A 39 -16.82 6.06 -6.39
C GLY A 39 -16.14 4.69 -6.50
N ILE A 40 -15.00 4.62 -7.19
CA ILE A 40 -14.25 3.38 -7.37
C ILE A 40 -13.07 3.37 -6.40
N LEU A 41 -13.02 2.37 -5.50
CA LEU A 41 -11.83 2.10 -4.70
C LEU A 41 -10.99 1.01 -5.39
N PRO A 42 -9.79 1.32 -5.92
CA PRO A 42 -8.92 0.30 -6.48
C PRO A 42 -8.40 -0.61 -5.35
N LYS A 43 -8.88 -1.86 -5.29
CA LYS A 43 -8.45 -2.84 -4.27
C LYS A 43 -6.97 -3.20 -4.35
N LYS A 44 -6.41 -3.21 -5.56
CA LYS A 44 -5.00 -3.48 -5.82
C LYS A 44 -4.69 -2.96 -7.22
N VAL A 45 -3.88 -1.91 -7.32
CA VAL A 45 -3.33 -1.52 -8.61
C VAL A 45 -2.39 -2.65 -9.04
N HIS A 46 -2.73 -3.31 -10.13
CA HIS A 46 -1.85 -4.32 -10.70
C HIS A 46 -0.58 -3.60 -11.17
N HIS A 47 0.53 -3.78 -10.45
CA HIS A 47 1.83 -3.33 -10.91
C HIS A 47 2.38 -4.37 -11.87
N SER A 48 2.62 -3.97 -13.12
CA SER A 48 3.31 -4.79 -14.12
C SER A 48 4.72 -5.18 -13.68
N LYS A 49 5.33 -4.39 -12.78
CA LYS A 49 6.63 -4.66 -12.18
C LYS A 49 6.47 -5.28 -10.81
N LYS A 50 7.31 -6.28 -10.50
CA LYS A 50 7.41 -6.82 -9.13
C LYS A 50 7.74 -5.67 -8.18
N ARG A 51 7.07 -5.64 -7.02
CA ARG A 51 7.36 -4.70 -5.93
C ARG A 51 8.88 -4.78 -5.67
N GLY A 52 9.58 -3.65 -5.78
CA GLY A 52 11.02 -3.62 -5.49
C GLY A 52 11.30 -4.12 -4.07
N LEU A 53 12.50 -4.62 -3.83
CA LEU A 53 12.95 -4.95 -2.48
C LEU A 53 12.71 -3.74 -1.57
N PRO A 54 12.28 -3.95 -0.31
CA PRO A 54 12.15 -2.85 0.63
C PRO A 54 13.48 -2.10 0.71
N TYR A 55 13.43 -0.78 0.47
CA TYR A 55 14.60 0.07 0.50
C TYR A 55 15.10 0.19 1.94
N ILE A 56 16.23 -0.43 2.23
CA ILE A 56 16.92 -0.27 3.51
C ILE A 56 17.72 1.03 3.41
N ASN A 57 17.37 2.02 4.24
CA ASN A 57 18.11 3.27 4.30
C ASN A 57 19.48 3.05 4.95
N THR A 58 20.51 2.98 4.12
CA THR A 58 21.91 2.79 4.56
C THR A 58 22.65 4.10 4.81
N ALA A 59 22.02 5.26 4.66
CA ALA A 59 22.69 6.56 4.71
C ALA A 59 23.38 6.85 6.05
N ARG A 60 22.89 6.24 7.14
CA ARG A 60 23.44 6.43 8.50
C ARG A 60 24.43 5.34 8.92
N ILE A 61 24.74 4.38 8.04
CA ILE A 61 25.69 3.30 8.37
C ILE A 61 27.10 3.85 8.61
N SER A 62 27.47 4.95 7.95
CA SER A 62 28.78 5.61 8.11
C SER A 62 28.90 6.46 9.37
N ASP A 63 27.82 6.61 10.17
CA ASP A 63 27.86 7.38 11.41
C ASP A 63 28.72 6.66 12.46
N PRO A 64 29.88 7.22 12.84
CA PRO A 64 30.81 6.57 13.74
C PRO A 64 30.25 6.40 15.16
N THR A 65 29.25 7.20 15.55
CA THR A 65 28.61 7.08 16.87
C THR A 65 27.69 5.85 16.90
N LEU A 66 26.86 5.69 15.87
CA LEU A 66 25.97 4.53 15.72
C LEU A 66 26.76 3.24 15.57
N GLN A 67 27.86 3.24 14.81
CA GLN A 67 28.73 2.06 14.71
C GLN A 67 29.31 1.64 16.07
N LYS A 68 29.78 2.59 16.88
CA LYS A 68 30.32 2.30 18.21
C LYS A 68 29.26 1.77 19.15
N CYS A 69 28.08 2.40 19.19
CA CYS A 69 26.96 1.94 19.99
C CYS A 69 26.52 0.53 19.59
N PHE A 70 26.38 0.27 18.29
CA PHE A 70 26.01 -1.05 17.78
C PHE A 70 27.07 -2.10 18.13
N ALA A 71 28.35 -1.81 17.92
CA ALA A 71 29.44 -2.73 18.25
C ALA A 71 29.50 -3.06 19.75
N PHE A 72 29.21 -2.07 20.61
CA PHE A 72 29.12 -2.27 22.06
C PHE A 72 27.93 -3.17 22.42
N SER A 73 26.74 -2.86 21.90
CA SER A 73 25.53 -3.65 22.17
C SER A 73 25.68 -5.10 21.70
N ILE A 74 26.19 -5.32 20.49
CA ILE A 74 26.42 -6.67 19.96
C ILE A 74 27.45 -7.42 20.81
N LYS A 75 28.56 -6.79 21.20
CA LYS A 75 29.54 -7.44 22.09
C LYS A 75 28.93 -7.83 23.43
N ALA A 76 28.12 -6.96 24.03
CA ALA A 76 27.45 -7.24 25.28
C ALA A 76 26.51 -8.45 25.14
N VAL A 77 25.64 -8.46 24.12
CA VAL A 77 24.71 -9.57 23.84
C VAL A 77 25.46 -10.88 23.57
N LEU A 78 26.52 -10.84 22.76
CA LEU A 78 27.32 -12.03 22.44
C LEU A 78 28.05 -12.58 23.67
N SER A 79 28.44 -11.73 24.62
CA SER A 79 29.11 -12.17 25.85
C SER A 79 28.17 -12.95 26.80
N SER A 80 26.86 -12.69 26.72
CA SER A 80 25.83 -13.38 27.52
C SER A 80 25.18 -14.55 26.78
N CYS A 81 25.67 -14.88 25.58
CA CYS A 81 25.04 -15.85 24.69
C CYS A 81 25.29 -17.30 25.18
N PRO A 82 24.24 -18.15 25.29
CA PRO A 82 24.39 -19.52 25.78
C PRO A 82 25.16 -20.42 24.80
N SER A 83 26.00 -21.33 25.29
CA SER A 83 26.84 -22.19 24.43
C SER A 83 26.21 -23.54 24.05
N SER A 84 24.90 -23.73 24.26
CA SER A 84 24.22 -25.02 24.15
C SER A 84 24.03 -25.50 22.70
N SER A 85 23.65 -24.62 21.78
CA SER A 85 23.51 -24.92 20.35
C SER A 85 23.54 -23.65 19.49
N ALA A 86 23.83 -23.78 18.20
CA ALA A 86 23.80 -22.65 17.26
C ALA A 86 22.40 -22.03 17.13
N GLU A 87 21.35 -22.86 17.21
CA GLU A 87 19.96 -22.44 17.11
C GLU A 87 19.51 -21.67 18.37
N SER A 88 19.90 -22.14 19.56
CA SER A 88 19.68 -21.43 20.82
C SER A 88 20.42 -20.08 20.87
N ARG A 89 21.62 -20.01 20.29
CA ARG A 89 22.37 -18.76 20.15
C ARG A 89 21.68 -17.77 19.22
N TRP A 90 21.18 -18.24 18.08
CA TRP A 90 20.47 -17.39 17.13
C TRP A 90 19.18 -16.82 17.73
N ASN A 91 18.36 -17.65 18.37
CA ASN A 91 17.11 -17.21 18.99
C ASN A 91 17.37 -16.17 20.09
N TYR A 92 18.41 -16.38 20.91
CA TYR A 92 18.80 -15.41 21.94
C TYR A 92 19.23 -14.05 21.36
N ILE A 93 20.01 -14.05 20.28
CA ILE A 93 20.44 -12.81 19.61
C ILE A 93 19.24 -12.09 18.98
N GLN A 94 18.30 -12.85 18.40
CA GLN A 94 17.11 -12.29 17.77
C GLN A 94 16.15 -11.65 18.79
N GLU A 95 16.05 -12.18 20.01
CA GLU A 95 15.24 -11.58 21.08
C GLU A 95 15.91 -10.37 21.73
N ALA A 96 17.24 -10.28 21.70
CA ALA A 96 18.01 -9.23 22.35
C ALA A 96 18.28 -7.98 21.47
N LEU A 97 17.93 -8.03 20.18
CA LEU A 97 18.12 -6.96 19.18
C LEU A 97 16.79 -6.35 18.75
#